data_AF-A0A368GWG2-F1
#
_entry.id   AF-A0A368GWG2-F1
#
_cell.length_a   1.000
_cell.length_b   1.000
_cell.length_c   1.000
_cell.angle_alpha   90.00
_cell.angle_beta   90.00
_cell.angle_gamma   90.00
#
_symmetry.space_group_name_H-M   'P 1'
#
loop_
_entity.id
_entity.type
_entity.pdbx_description
1 polymer ?
#
loop_
_entity_poly.entity_id
_entity_poly.type
_entity_poly.pdbx_seq_one_letter_code
_entity_poly.pdbx_strand_id
1 'polypeptide(L)' 'MIGTTKIEYIHPVEFAERWKENLEKFDFAITFSSIEHSGLGRYGDPLDPIGDLREVLKVMCLLKKGGITSSLMSIHN' A
#
# COMPACT_ATOMS: atom_id res chain seq x y z
N MET A 1 4.32 8.23 -33.41
CA MET A 1 3.66 8.50 -32.12
C MET A 1 4.52 7.90 -31.02
N ILE A 2 4.90 8.72 -30.03
CA ILE A 2 5.91 8.45 -29.00
C ILE A 2 5.25 7.71 -27.82
N GLY A 3 5.99 6.78 -27.20
CA GLY A 3 5.47 5.64 -26.44
C GLY A 3 4.65 5.92 -25.18
N THR A 4 3.63 5.09 -24.98
CA THR A 4 2.78 5.02 -23.77
C THR A 4 2.81 3.64 -23.09
N THR A 5 3.68 2.72 -23.50
CA THR A 5 3.67 1.30 -23.08
C THR A 5 4.27 0.98 -21.71
N LYS A 6 4.53 1.96 -20.83
CA LYS A 6 5.25 1.72 -19.55
C LYS A 6 4.46 2.03 -18.28
N ILE A 7 3.16 2.33 -18.37
CA ILE A 7 2.34 2.65 -17.21
C ILE A 7 1.09 1.77 -17.24
N GLU A 8 0.91 0.99 -16.18
CA GLU A 8 -0.27 0.17 -15.94
C GLU A 8 -1.07 0.76 -14.79
N TYR A 9 -2.40 0.69 -14.90
CA TYR A 9 -3.33 1.14 -13.86
C TYR A 9 -4.21 -0.05 -13.49
N ILE A 10 -4.45 -0.23 -12.19
CA ILE A 10 -5.29 -1.29 -11.67
C ILE A 10 -6.14 -0.76 -10.53
N HIS A 11 -7.38 -1.23 -10.44
CA HIS A 11 -8.25 -0.88 -9.34
C HIS A 11 -7.73 -1.51 -8.03
N PRO A 12 -7.71 -0.81 -6.88
CA PRO A 12 -7.13 -1.34 -5.64
C PRO A 12 -7.73 -2.68 -5.19
N VAL A 13 -9.04 -2.86 -5.36
CA VAL A 13 -9.74 -4.11 -5.02
C VAL A 13 -9.27 -5.26 -5.90
N GLU A 14 -9.15 -5.03 -7.22
CA GLU A 14 -8.67 -6.06 -8.16
C GLU A 14 -7.21 -6.43 -7.86
N PHE A 15 -6.37 -5.43 -7.56
CA PHE A 15 -4.99 -5.67 -7.16
C PHE A 15 -4.90 -6.48 -5.86
N ALA A 16 -5.77 -6.18 -4.88
CA ALA A 16 -5.84 -6.90 -3.63
C ALA A 16 -6.31 -8.34 -3.81
N GLU A 17 -7.24 -8.63 -4.72
CA GLU A 17 -7.64 -10.01 -5.05
C GLU A 17 -6.49 -10.81 -5.69
N ARG A 18 -5.66 -10.13 -6.49
CA ARG A 18 -4.54 -10.71 -7.24
C ARG A 18 -3.19 -10.52 -6.56
N TRP A 19 -3.15 -10.20 -5.26
CA TRP A 19 -1.93 -9.84 -4.54
C TRP A 19 -0.84 -10.92 -4.63
N LYS A 20 -1.21 -12.20 -4.63
CA LYS A 20 -0.28 -13.34 -4.71
C LYS A 20 0.50 -13.37 -6.01
N GLU A 21 -0.12 -12.95 -7.12
CA GLU A 21 0.54 -12.84 -8.41
C GLU A 21 1.60 -11.74 -8.40
N ASN A 22 1.55 -10.83 -7.44
CA ASN A 22 2.37 -9.63 -7.37
C ASN A 22 3.43 -9.67 -6.26
N LEU A 23 3.63 -10.83 -5.64
CA LEU A 23 4.69 -11.05 -4.67
C LEU A 23 6.07 -10.86 -5.30
N GLU A 24 6.94 -10.11 -4.61
CA GLU A 24 8.32 -9.83 -5.00
C GLU A 24 8.49 -9.32 -6.45
N LYS A 25 7.51 -8.61 -6.99
CA LYS A 25 7.59 -8.07 -8.37
C LYS A 25 8.16 -6.66 -8.42
N PHE A 26 7.96 -5.87 -7.37
CA PHE A 26 8.29 -4.45 -7.38
C PHE A 26 9.63 -4.17 -6.71
N ASP A 27 10.43 -3.30 -7.32
CA ASP A 27 11.68 -2.81 -6.74
C ASP A 27 11.43 -1.64 -5.76
N PHE A 28 10.39 -0.85 -6.03
CA PHE A 28 10.01 0.32 -5.24
C PHE A 28 8.48 0.48 -5.17
N ALA A 29 7.98 0.98 -4.06
CA ALA A 29 6.60 1.42 -3.91
C ALA A 29 6.56 2.85 -3.35
N ILE A 30 5.66 3.67 -3.88
CA ILE A 30 5.48 5.06 -3.47
C ILE A 30 3.99 5.30 -3.28
N THR A 31 3.61 5.90 -2.15
CA THR A 31 2.25 6.42 -1.97
C THR A 31 2.24 7.93 -2.11
N PHE A 32 1.31 8.45 -2.90
CA PHE A 32 1.12 9.89 -3.07
C PHE A 32 0.31 10.51 -1.92
N SER A 33 -0.55 9.71 -1.29
CA SER A 33 -1.35 10.09 -0.13
C SER A 33 -0.94 9.30 1.10
N SER A 34 -1.51 9.70 2.24
CA SER A 34 -1.40 8.96 3.48
C SER A 34 -1.83 7.51 3.31
N ILE A 35 -1.02 6.59 3.82
CA ILE A 35 -1.53 5.25 4.17
C ILE A 35 -2.20 5.41 5.52
N GLU A 36 -3.53 5.29 5.53
CA GLU A 36 -4.34 5.38 6.75
C GLU A 36 -5.09 4.08 6.94
N HIS A 37 -5.19 3.64 8.18
CA HIS A 37 -6.18 2.66 8.59
C HIS A 37 -7.42 3.35 9.19
N SER A 38 -8.60 2.79 8.93
CA SER A 38 -9.78 3.02 9.76
C SER A 38 -9.66 2.17 11.01
N GLY A 39 -9.71 2.76 12.21
CA GLY A 39 -9.57 2.00 13.48
C GLY A 39 -9.04 2.80 14.67
N LEU A 40 -9.15 4.12 14.67
CA LEU A 40 -8.88 4.95 15.86
C LEU A 40 -10.16 5.27 16.65
N GLY A 41 -11.27 4.62 16.31
CA GLY A 41 -12.57 4.87 16.94
C GLY A 41 -13.25 6.16 16.45
N ARG A 42 -12.64 6.88 15.50
CA ARG A 42 -13.18 8.14 14.97
C ARG A 42 -14.54 7.96 14.28
N TYR A 43 -14.79 6.79 13.69
CA TYR A 43 -16.06 6.46 13.02
C TYR A 43 -16.78 5.27 13.66
N GLY A 44 -16.44 4.91 14.91
CA GLY A 44 -17.01 3.75 15.60
C GLY A 44 -16.37 2.40 15.22
N ASP A 45 -15.30 2.45 14.44
CA ASP A 45 -14.41 1.32 14.17
C ASP A 45 -13.70 0.82 15.46
N PRO A 46 -13.47 -0.50 15.59
CA PRO A 46 -12.67 -1.05 16.70
C PRO A 46 -11.27 -0.43 16.73
N LEU A 47 -10.76 -0.15 17.93
CA LEU A 47 -9.40 0.34 18.11
C LEU A 47 -8.38 -0.68 17.59
N ASP A 48 -7.57 -0.28 16.60
CA ASP A 48 -6.46 -1.08 16.04
C ASP A 48 -5.15 -0.27 16.06
N PRO A 49 -4.43 -0.24 17.19
CA PRO A 49 -3.24 0.61 17.37
C PRO A 49 -2.06 0.27 16.47
N ILE A 50 -2.12 -0.83 15.71
CA ILE A 50 -1.08 -1.27 14.78
C ILE A 50 -1.57 -1.28 13.32
N GLY A 51 -2.75 -0.70 13.04
CA GLY A 51 -3.37 -0.72 11.72
C GLY A 51 -2.48 -0.15 10.64
N ASP A 52 -1.92 1.05 10.86
CA ASP A 52 -1.04 1.70 9.88
C ASP A 52 0.21 0.87 9.56
N LEU A 53 0.83 0.25 10.59
CA LEU A 53 1.97 -0.65 10.38
C LEU A 53 1.57 -1.87 9.54
N ARG A 54 0.39 -2.44 9.81
CA ARG A 54 -0.13 -3.59 9.03
C ARG A 54 -0.35 -3.20 7.57
N GLU A 55 -0.88 -2.02 7.29
CA GLU A 55 -1.08 -1.55 5.91
C GLU A 55 0.25 -1.33 5.18
N VAL A 56 1.26 -0.74 5.83
CA VAL A 56 2.62 -0.61 5.27
C VAL A 56 3.23 -2.00 4.99
N LEU A 57 3.06 -2.96 5.91
CA LEU A 57 3.59 -4.31 5.75
C LEU A 57 2.98 -5.06 4.57
N LYS A 58 1.70 -4.84 4.24
CA LYS A 58 1.09 -5.43 3.04
C LYS A 58 1.83 -5.01 1.76
N VAL A 59 2.21 -3.73 1.66
CA VAL A 59 2.98 -3.21 0.53
C VAL A 59 4.39 -3.81 0.51
N MET A 60 5.04 -3.90 1.68
CA MET A 60 6.38 -4.49 1.80
C MET A 60 6.44 -5.95 1.32
N CYS A 61 5.39 -6.74 1.52
CA CYS A 61 5.32 -8.12 1.01
C CYS A 61 5.34 -8.24 -0.52
N LEU A 62 4.95 -7.17 -1.23
CA LEU A 62 4.94 -7.14 -2.70
C LEU A 62 6.29 -6.71 -3.27
N LEU A 63 7.14 -6.12 -2.44
CA LEU A 63 8.49 -5.72 -2.81
C LEU A 63 9.41 -6.94 -2.83
N LYS A 64 10.42 -6.89 -3.70
CA LYS A 64 11.55 -7.82 -3.62
C LYS A 64 12.27 -7.65 -2.29
N LYS A 65 12.99 -8.69 -1.85
CA LYS A 65 13.89 -8.58 -0.70
C LYS A 65 14.88 -7.42 -0.87
N GLY A 66 14.85 -6.46 0.06
CA GLY A 66 15.68 -5.24 0.00
C GLY A 66 15.08 -4.10 -0.82
N GLY A 67 13.86 -4.25 -1.34
CA GLY A 67 13.10 -3.17 -1.98
C GLY A 67 12.75 -2.05 -0.99
N ILE A 68 12.48 -0.86 -1.51
CA ILE A 68 12.22 0.35 -0.70
C ILE A 68 10.77 0.79 -0.87
N THR A 69 10.10 1.04 0.26
CA THR A 69 8.79 1.72 0.29
C THR A 69 8.95 3.14 0.80
N SER A 70 8.32 4.10 0.11
CA SER A 70 8.17 5.48 0.59
C SER A 70 6.70 5.76 0.78
N SER A 71 6.27 5.82 2.04
CA SER A 71 4.88 6.07 2.40
C SER A 71 4.78 7.35 3.23
N LEU A 72 3.79 8.18 2.94
CA LEU A 72 3.39 9.26 3.83
C LEU A 72 2.55 8.64 4.95
N MET A 73 3.01 8.75 6.20
CA MET A 73 2.27 8.27 7.37
C MET A 73 1.52 9.44 8.00
N SER A 74 0.20 9.33 8.11
CA SER A 74 -0.63 10.32 8.80
C SER A 74 -0.78 9.88 10.25
N ILE A 75 0.08 10.40 11.13
CA ILE A 75 -0.01 10.11 12.56
C ILE A 75 -1.12 11.01 13.11
N HIS A 76 -2.33 10.48 13.26
CA HIS A 76 -3.40 11.18 13.97
C HIS A 76 -3.07 11.17 15.47
N ASN A 77 -2.89 12.37 16.04
CA ASN A 77 -2.68 12.63 17.46
C ASN A 77 -4.03 12.80 18.17
#